data_AF-A0AAV4L3M4-F1
#
_entry.id   AF-A0AAV4L3M4-F1
#
_cell.length_a   1.000
_cell.length_b   1.000
_cell.length_c   1.000
_cell.angle_alpha   90.00
_cell.angle_beta   90.00
_cell.angle_gamma   90.00
#
_symmetry.space_group_name_H-M   'P 1'
#
loop_
_entity.id
_entity.type
_entity.pdbx_description
1 polymer ?
#
loop_
_entity_poly.entity_id
_entity_poly.type
_entity_poly.pdbx_seq_one_letter_code
_entity_poly.pdbx_strand_id
1 'polypeptide(L)'
;MDEVNQLQQDVSDLTEQVANLTDALKADGTDGTDSTQNQGKDSSNVDSSLMLPALSGSGVTVTLDDSPLWENAVNNNGTTANINDYVIHQQDVESVVNALWAGGADALMIMDQRVLFNSAVICSGNVLSLHGKKYSPPFTISAIGDPQRLRAALNDSEAITILKQYVTAFGIGYKVENAEDLQFPATAALLQQLKYATVDTSKTTDEEQTQQ
;
A
#
# COMPACT_ATOMS: atom_id res chain seq x y z
N MET A 1 3.60 46.72 -2.66
CA MET A 1 2.88 46.39 -3.91
C MET A 1 3.70 45.46 -4.77
N ASP A 2 5.01 45.67 -4.88
CA ASP A 2 5.91 44.81 -5.68
C ASP A 2 5.96 43.35 -5.21
N GLU A 3 5.94 43.09 -3.90
CA GLU A 3 5.95 41.73 -3.34
C GLU A 3 4.67 40.94 -3.65
N VAL A 4 3.52 41.61 -3.69
CA VAL A 4 2.22 40.98 -4.03
C VAL A 4 2.16 40.62 -5.51
N ASN A 5 2.68 41.50 -6.37
CA ASN A 5 2.76 41.25 -7.80
C ASN A 5 3.73 40.10 -8.12
N GLN A 6 4.85 40.01 -7.40
CA GLN A 6 5.79 38.90 -7.54
C GLN A 6 5.15 37.57 -7.14
N LEU A 7 4.47 37.53 -5.99
CA LEU A 7 3.80 36.31 -5.53
C LEU A 7 2.67 35.86 -6.49
N GLN A 8 1.95 36.80 -7.09
CA GLN A 8 0.93 36.48 -8.09
C GLN A 8 1.54 35.91 -9.37
N GLN A 9 2.70 36.40 -9.77
CA GLN A 9 3.45 35.89 -10.91
C GLN A 9 3.99 34.47 -10.64
N ASP A 10 4.55 34.26 -9.45
CA ASP A 10 5.05 32.94 -9.03
C ASP A 10 3.93 31.89 -8.98
N VAL A 11 2.72 32.26 -8.52
CA VAL A 11 1.54 31.37 -8.53
C VAL A 11 1.10 31.03 -9.95
N SER A 12 1.12 32.00 -10.87
CA SER A 12 0.79 31.77 -12.28
C SER A 12 1.78 30.81 -12.93
N ASP A 13 3.08 31.06 -12.75
CA ASP A 13 4.15 30.25 -13.32
C ASP A 13 4.13 28.82 -12.76
N LEU A 14 3.80 28.66 -11.48
CA LEU A 14 3.71 27.35 -10.85
C LEU A 14 2.47 26.58 -11.33
N THR A 15 1.36 27.28 -11.56
CA THR A 15 0.14 26.69 -12.12
C THR A 15 0.36 26.19 -13.55
N GLU A 16 1.08 26.96 -14.37
CA GLU A 16 1.43 26.59 -15.74
C GLU A 16 2.40 25.38 -15.78
N GLN A 17 3.34 25.31 -14.84
CA GLN A 17 4.22 24.14 -14.68
C GLN A 17 3.44 22.87 -14.31
N VAL A 18 2.45 22.97 -13.41
CA VAL A 18 1.59 21.83 -13.04
C VAL A 18 0.74 21.37 -14.24
N ALA A 19 0.18 22.30 -15.01
CA ALA A 19 -0.58 21.97 -16.21
C ALA A 19 0.27 21.23 -17.25
N ASN A 20 1.47 21.76 -17.55
CA ASN A 20 2.40 21.14 -18.49
C ASN A 20 2.86 19.74 -18.05
N LEU A 21 3.14 19.56 -16.75
CA LEU A 21 3.52 18.25 -16.21
C LEU A 21 2.36 17.26 -16.28
N THR A 22 1.14 17.72 -16.00
CA THR A 22 -0.07 16.90 -16.11
C THR A 22 -0.31 16.42 -17.54
N ASP A 23 -0.07 17.28 -18.53
CA ASP A 23 -0.24 16.92 -19.93
C ASP A 23 0.88 16.00 -20.46
N ALA A 24 2.12 16.18 -19.97
CA ALA A 24 3.21 15.25 -20.25
C ALA A 24 2.92 13.83 -19.71
N LEU A 25 2.34 13.72 -18.51
CA LEU A 25 1.95 12.45 -17.92
C LEU A 25 0.79 11.75 -18.67
N LYS A 26 -0.11 12.52 -19.28
CA LYS A 26 -1.19 11.96 -20.14
C LYS A 26 -0.66 11.44 -21.47
N ALA A 27 0.35 12.08 -22.04
CA ALA A 27 0.95 11.66 -23.31
C ALA A 27 1.69 10.31 -23.18
N ASP A 28 2.39 10.09 -22.07
CA ASP A 28 3.15 8.86 -21.80
C ASP A 28 2.25 7.62 -21.57
N GLY A 29 1.01 7.83 -21.13
CA GLY A 29 0.03 6.74 -20.87
C GLY A 29 -0.73 6.21 -22.09
N THR A 30 -0.46 6.69 -23.31
CA THR A 30 -1.25 6.33 -24.50
C THR A 30 -0.60 5.35 -25.47
N ASP A 31 0.62 4.87 -25.20
CA ASP A 31 1.33 3.96 -26.10
C ASP A 31 1.45 2.54 -25.51
N GLY A 32 0.34 1.80 -25.51
CA GLY A 32 0.39 0.37 -25.23
C GLY A 32 -0.91 -0.26 -24.73
N THR A 33 -1.87 -0.52 -25.62
CA THR A 33 -2.70 -1.75 -25.59
C THR A 33 -3.65 -1.81 -26.79
N ASP A 34 -3.11 -2.19 -27.94
CA ASP A 34 -3.86 -3.05 -28.86
C ASP A 34 -3.50 -4.51 -28.50
N SER A 35 -4.48 -5.41 -28.53
CA SER A 35 -4.38 -6.86 -28.26
C SER A 35 -4.44 -7.34 -26.79
N THR A 36 -5.64 -7.33 -26.18
CA THR A 36 -6.21 -8.52 -25.51
C THR A 36 -7.69 -8.30 -25.22
N GLN A 37 -8.51 -8.43 -26.26
CA GLN A 37 -9.93 -8.70 -26.06
C GLN A 37 -10.10 -10.06 -25.39
N ASN A 38 -10.96 -10.09 -24.38
CA ASN A 38 -11.76 -11.23 -23.93
C ASN A 38 -11.29 -12.01 -22.69
N GLN A 39 -11.38 -11.36 -21.51
CA GLN A 39 -11.86 -12.02 -20.27
C GLN A 39 -12.37 -10.96 -19.27
N GLY A 40 -13.66 -11.03 -18.93
CA GLY A 40 -14.23 -10.29 -17.79
C GLY A 40 -14.82 -8.90 -18.09
N LYS A 41 -15.96 -8.84 -18.80
CA LYS A 41 -16.86 -7.68 -18.80
C LYS A 41 -17.50 -7.51 -17.42
N ASP A 42 -16.78 -6.93 -16.47
CA ASP A 42 -17.38 -6.24 -15.31
C ASP A 42 -16.50 -5.13 -14.72
N SER A 43 -15.39 -4.78 -15.38
CA SER A 43 -14.68 -3.53 -15.13
C SER A 43 -15.46 -2.37 -15.75
N SER A 44 -16.56 -2.03 -15.09
CA SER A 44 -17.17 -0.71 -15.19
C SER A 44 -16.08 0.36 -15.23
N ASN A 45 -16.20 1.32 -16.16
CA ASN A 45 -15.33 2.49 -16.29
C ASN A 45 -15.11 3.10 -14.90
N VAL A 46 -14.01 2.73 -14.25
CA VAL A 46 -13.53 3.44 -13.07
C VAL A 46 -13.05 4.75 -13.64
N ASP A 47 -13.78 5.82 -13.33
CA ASP A 47 -13.35 7.19 -13.65
C ASP A 47 -11.88 7.32 -13.24
N SER A 48 -11.03 7.85 -14.13
CA SER A 48 -9.60 8.01 -13.87
C SER A 48 -9.34 8.86 -12.62
N SER A 49 -10.32 9.68 -12.21
CA SER A 49 -10.32 10.41 -10.93
C SER A 49 -10.27 9.50 -9.69
N LEU A 50 -10.62 8.22 -9.82
CA LEU A 50 -10.63 7.21 -8.75
C LEU A 50 -9.41 6.29 -8.82
N MET A 51 -8.42 6.57 -9.67
CA MET A 51 -7.15 5.85 -9.71
C MET A 51 -6.09 6.59 -8.88
N LEU A 52 -5.42 5.87 -7.99
CA LEU A 52 -4.16 6.29 -7.41
C LEU A 52 -3.04 6.03 -8.41
N PRO A 53 -2.08 6.96 -8.56
CA PRO A 53 -0.99 6.81 -9.51
C PRO A 53 -0.06 5.67 -9.11
N ALA A 54 0.69 5.17 -10.10
CA ALA A 54 1.86 4.35 -9.84
C ALA A 54 2.88 5.17 -9.06
N LEU A 55 3.51 4.56 -8.05
CA LEU A 55 4.58 5.20 -7.28
C LEU A 55 5.85 4.36 -7.38
N SER A 56 6.99 5.05 -7.36
CA SER A 56 8.29 4.41 -7.22
C SER A 56 9.15 5.12 -6.20
N GLY A 57 10.12 4.41 -5.64
CA GLY A 57 11.09 5.01 -4.74
C GLY A 57 11.80 4.01 -3.84
N SER A 58 12.77 4.54 -3.10
CA SER A 58 13.49 3.77 -2.08
C SER A 58 12.58 3.40 -0.91
N GLY A 59 12.98 2.38 -0.16
CA GLY A 59 12.29 2.01 1.06
C GLY A 59 12.77 0.70 1.65
N VAL A 60 11.84 -0.06 2.23
CA VAL A 60 12.14 -1.34 2.87
C VAL A 60 11.13 -2.41 2.49
N THR A 61 11.59 -3.66 2.49
CA THR A 61 10.77 -4.85 2.35
C THR A 61 10.92 -5.70 3.60
N VAL A 62 9.79 -6.03 4.23
CA VAL A 62 9.69 -6.94 5.36
C VAL A 62 9.09 -8.26 4.89
N THR A 63 9.80 -9.36 5.10
CA THR A 63 9.29 -10.71 4.82
C THR A 63 9.01 -11.43 6.12
N LEU A 64 7.77 -11.91 6.26
CA LEU A 64 7.31 -12.76 7.36
C LEU A 64 7.04 -14.16 6.83
N ASP A 65 7.52 -15.18 7.52
CA ASP A 65 7.31 -16.58 7.10
C ASP A 65 6.97 -17.48 8.28
N ASP A 66 6.21 -18.52 8.01
CA ASP A 66 5.91 -19.53 9.02
C ASP A 66 7.19 -20.27 9.39
N SER A 67 7.28 -20.73 10.64
CA SER A 67 8.46 -21.44 11.10
C SER A 67 8.49 -22.87 10.58
N PRO A 68 9.56 -23.33 9.90
CA PRO A 68 9.67 -24.73 9.49
C PRO A 68 9.74 -25.70 10.69
N LEU A 69 9.94 -25.21 11.91
CA LEU A 69 9.98 -26.02 13.11
C LEU A 69 8.60 -26.56 13.51
N TRP A 70 7.51 -26.08 12.87
CA TRP A 70 6.16 -26.60 13.08
C TRP A 70 6.09 -28.13 12.87
N GLU A 71 6.88 -28.67 11.94
CA GLU A 71 6.94 -30.11 11.64
C GLU A 71 7.34 -30.94 12.85
N ASN A 72 8.23 -30.42 13.69
CA ASN A 72 8.69 -31.08 14.92
C ASN A 72 7.72 -30.90 16.09
N ALA A 73 6.81 -29.92 15.99
CA ALA A 73 5.81 -29.63 17.01
C ALA A 73 4.56 -30.51 16.87
N VAL A 74 4.35 -31.15 15.72
CA VAL A 74 3.23 -32.04 15.45
C VAL A 74 3.59 -33.48 15.85
N ASN A 75 2.77 -34.11 16.69
CA ASN A 75 2.98 -35.50 17.07
C ASN A 75 2.60 -36.47 15.94
N ASN A 76 2.94 -37.76 16.11
CA ASN A 76 2.64 -38.83 15.14
C ASN A 76 1.14 -38.98 14.78
N ASN A 77 0.25 -38.35 15.54
CA ASN A 77 -1.20 -38.37 15.33
C ASN A 77 -1.71 -37.10 14.62
N GLY A 78 -0.81 -36.24 14.13
CA GLY A 78 -1.18 -35.01 13.43
C GLY A 78 -1.74 -33.92 14.35
N THR A 79 -1.49 -34.01 15.66
CA THR A 79 -2.02 -33.06 16.65
C THR A 79 -0.90 -32.33 17.37
N THR A 80 -1.16 -31.06 17.72
CA THR A 80 -0.29 -30.26 18.56
C THR A 80 -1.10 -29.22 19.29
N ALA A 81 -0.73 -28.93 20.54
CA ALA A 81 -1.42 -27.94 21.35
C ALA A 81 -1.07 -26.50 20.91
N ASN A 82 0.08 -26.31 20.26
CA ASN A 82 0.72 -25.00 20.12
C ASN A 82 1.12 -24.67 18.67
N ILE A 83 0.44 -25.23 17.64
CA ILE A 83 0.77 -24.91 16.22
C ILE A 83 0.74 -23.41 15.94
N ASN A 84 -0.14 -22.69 16.64
CA ASN A 84 -0.32 -21.26 16.49
C ASN A 84 0.96 -20.46 16.77
N ASP A 85 1.89 -20.97 17.58
CA ASP A 85 3.15 -20.27 17.88
C ASP A 85 4.16 -20.31 16.71
N TYR A 86 3.90 -21.16 15.70
CA TYR A 86 4.77 -21.37 14.54
C TYR A 86 4.24 -20.72 13.26
N VAL A 87 3.10 -20.03 13.32
CA VAL A 87 2.40 -19.47 12.15
C VAL A 87 2.34 -17.95 12.28
N ILE A 88 2.49 -17.24 11.16
CA ILE A 88 2.25 -15.80 11.07
C ILE A 88 0.74 -15.52 11.12
N HIS A 89 0.34 -14.64 12.04
CA HIS A 89 -1.05 -14.22 12.20
C HIS A 89 -1.31 -12.86 11.55
N GLN A 90 -2.60 -12.55 11.34
CA GLN A 90 -3.06 -11.25 10.85
C GLN A 90 -2.44 -10.08 11.63
N GLN A 91 -2.44 -10.18 12.96
CA GLN A 91 -1.90 -9.14 13.84
C GLN A 91 -0.41 -8.86 13.62
N ASP A 92 0.37 -9.84 13.16
CA ASP A 92 1.81 -9.67 12.90
C ASP A 92 2.03 -8.83 11.65
N VAL A 93 1.25 -9.11 10.59
CA VAL A 93 1.25 -8.30 9.36
C VAL A 93 0.76 -6.88 9.63
N GLU A 94 -0.35 -6.74 10.38
CA GLU A 94 -0.87 -5.43 10.79
C GLU A 94 0.14 -4.64 11.63
N SER A 95 0.88 -5.31 12.52
CA SER A 95 1.93 -4.69 13.33
C SER A 95 3.06 -4.13 12.49
N VAL A 96 3.47 -4.85 11.43
CA VAL A 96 4.47 -4.37 10.47
C VAL A 96 3.95 -3.17 9.70
N VAL A 97 2.73 -3.24 9.17
CA VAL A 97 2.08 -2.13 8.45
C VAL A 97 2.01 -0.88 9.32
N ASN A 98 1.55 -1.01 10.56
CA ASN A 98 1.42 0.10 11.49
C ASN A 98 2.77 0.72 11.87
N ALA A 99 3.79 -0.12 12.10
CA ALA A 99 5.14 0.37 12.38
C ALA A 99 5.73 1.15 11.18
N LEU A 100 5.52 0.66 9.96
CA LEU A 100 5.99 1.35 8.75
C LEU A 100 5.25 2.68 8.52
N TRP A 101 3.94 2.73 8.78
CA TRP A 101 3.21 4.00 8.77
C TRP A 101 3.71 4.97 9.84
N ALA A 102 3.97 4.51 11.07
CA ALA A 102 4.57 5.33 12.11
C ALA A 102 5.97 5.85 11.73
N GLY A 103 6.72 5.06 10.94
CA GLY A 103 8.00 5.46 10.34
C GLY A 103 7.87 6.48 9.21
N GLY A 104 6.65 6.83 8.80
CA GLY A 104 6.37 7.78 7.74
C GLY A 104 6.55 7.19 6.35
N ALA A 105 6.12 5.94 6.13
CA ALA A 105 5.96 5.41 4.78
C ALA A 105 5.00 6.30 3.99
N ASP A 106 5.33 6.57 2.72
CA ASP A 106 4.45 7.28 1.79
C ASP A 106 3.42 6.33 1.19
N ALA A 107 3.80 5.06 1.06
CA ALA A 107 2.91 4.00 0.64
C ALA A 107 3.38 2.61 1.05
N LEU A 108 2.43 1.68 1.10
CA LEU A 108 2.67 0.27 1.39
C LEU A 108 2.03 -0.64 0.35
N MET A 109 2.65 -1.81 0.17
CA MET A 109 2.06 -2.98 -0.46
C MET A 109 2.21 -4.19 0.46
N ILE A 110 1.17 -5.03 0.49
CA ILE A 110 1.24 -6.37 1.04
C ILE A 110 1.06 -7.32 -0.14
N MET A 111 2.06 -8.16 -0.39
CA MET A 111 2.15 -8.98 -1.59
C MET A 111 2.04 -8.09 -2.84
N ASP A 112 1.07 -8.34 -3.72
CA ASP A 112 0.77 -7.56 -4.92
C ASP A 112 -0.37 -6.54 -4.71
N GLN A 113 -0.77 -6.24 -3.47
CA GLN A 113 -1.89 -5.35 -3.17
C GLN A 113 -1.43 -4.06 -2.48
N ARG A 114 -1.80 -2.91 -3.05
CA ARG A 114 -1.63 -1.59 -2.42
C ARG A 114 -2.42 -1.56 -1.11
N VAL A 115 -1.81 -1.09 -0.03
CA VAL A 115 -2.54 -0.79 1.21
C VAL A 115 -3.24 0.56 1.03
N LEU A 116 -4.55 0.56 1.23
CA LEU A 116 -5.47 1.69 1.16
C LEU A 116 -6.05 1.96 2.54
N PHE A 117 -6.73 3.10 2.70
CA PHE A 117 -7.40 3.46 3.95
C PHE A 117 -8.50 2.47 4.39
N ASN A 118 -9.04 1.70 3.45
CA ASN A 118 -10.06 0.67 3.67
C ASN A 118 -9.53 -0.75 3.43
N SER A 119 -8.22 -0.93 3.33
CA SER A 119 -7.63 -2.26 3.29
C SER A 119 -7.80 -2.96 4.63
N ALA A 120 -8.09 -4.25 4.58
CA ALA A 120 -8.15 -5.11 5.74
C ALA A 120 -7.41 -6.41 5.44
N VAL A 121 -6.50 -6.78 6.34
CA VAL A 121 -5.89 -8.11 6.36
C VAL A 121 -6.82 -9.00 7.18
N ILE A 122 -7.26 -10.12 6.61
CA ILE A 122 -8.22 -11.00 7.30
C ILE A 122 -7.67 -12.42 7.31
N CYS A 123 -7.54 -13.03 8.49
CA CYS A 123 -7.26 -14.46 8.59
C CYS A 123 -8.43 -15.29 8.05
N SER A 124 -8.17 -16.15 7.07
CA SER A 124 -9.12 -17.11 6.51
C SER A 124 -8.54 -18.52 6.60
N GLY A 125 -8.66 -19.14 7.77
CA GLY A 125 -7.97 -20.40 8.06
C GLY A 125 -6.47 -20.15 8.26
N ASN A 126 -5.62 -20.85 7.49
CA ASN A 126 -4.15 -20.71 7.53
C ASN A 126 -3.59 -19.73 6.49
N VAL A 127 -4.46 -18.97 5.81
CA VAL A 127 -4.06 -17.99 4.79
C VAL A 127 -4.61 -16.61 5.14
N LEU A 128 -3.95 -15.58 4.65
CA LEU A 128 -4.43 -14.21 4.75
C LEU A 128 -5.25 -13.85 3.51
N SER A 129 -6.38 -13.20 3.72
CA SER A 129 -7.20 -12.63 2.67
C SER A 129 -7.03 -11.12 2.67
N LEU A 130 -6.69 -10.57 1.50
CA LEU A 130 -6.56 -9.14 1.25
C LEU A 130 -7.26 -8.79 -0.05
N HIS A 131 -8.23 -7.87 0.01
CA HIS A 131 -9.05 -7.46 -1.14
C HIS A 131 -9.71 -8.63 -1.89
N GLY A 132 -10.08 -9.69 -1.16
CA GLY A 132 -10.70 -10.90 -1.73
C GLY A 132 -9.70 -11.90 -2.35
N LYS A 133 -8.40 -11.59 -2.39
CA LYS A 133 -7.34 -12.54 -2.76
C LYS A 133 -6.76 -13.21 -1.54
N LYS A 134 -6.42 -14.50 -1.66
CA LYS A 134 -5.81 -15.28 -0.59
C LYS A 134 -4.31 -15.44 -0.82
N TYR A 135 -3.53 -15.29 0.24
CA TYR A 135 -2.08 -15.41 0.26
C TYR A 135 -1.64 -16.39 1.33
N SER A 136 -0.69 -17.24 0.98
CA SER A 136 0.07 -18.05 1.93
C SER A 136 1.42 -17.38 2.22
N PRO A 137 2.05 -17.70 3.36
CA PRO A 137 3.44 -17.33 3.62
C PRO A 137 4.39 -17.84 2.51
N PRO A 138 5.54 -17.16 2.28
CA PRO A 138 5.98 -15.96 2.99
C PRO A 138 5.21 -14.71 2.57
N PHE A 139 4.84 -13.88 3.56
CA PHE A 139 4.19 -12.59 3.34
C PHE A 139 5.23 -11.50 3.18
N THR A 140 5.11 -10.74 2.09
CA THR A 140 6.00 -9.61 1.80
C THR A 140 5.26 -8.30 1.99
N ILE A 141 5.79 -7.43 2.84
CA ILE A 141 5.28 -6.07 3.07
C ILE A 141 6.35 -5.08 2.61
N SER A 142 6.07 -4.32 1.57
CA SER A 142 6.99 -3.32 1.02
C SER A 142 6.51 -1.92 1.34
N ALA A 143 7.42 -1.02 1.70
CA ALA A 143 7.13 0.37 2.02
C ALA A 143 8.03 1.30 1.22
N ILE A 144 7.44 2.29 0.55
CA ILE A 144 8.19 3.42 -0.04
C ILE A 144 8.32 4.50 1.04
N GLY A 145 9.53 5.03 1.23
CA GLY A 145 9.86 6.08 2.19
C GLY A 145 11.34 6.07 2.57
N ASP A 146 11.75 6.90 3.53
CA ASP A 146 13.13 6.92 4.03
C ASP A 146 13.48 5.58 4.71
N PRO A 147 14.39 4.75 4.16
CA PRO A 147 14.70 3.44 4.71
C PRO A 147 15.22 3.48 6.15
N GLN A 148 15.95 4.53 6.54
CA GLN A 148 16.47 4.64 7.91
C GLN A 148 15.34 4.89 8.90
N ARG A 149 14.41 5.79 8.57
CA ARG A 149 13.24 6.07 9.42
C ARG A 149 12.32 4.86 9.52
N LEU A 150 12.09 4.16 8.41
CA LEU A 150 11.27 2.95 8.37
C LEU A 150 11.85 1.82 9.23
N ARG A 151 13.18 1.60 9.16
CA ARG A 151 13.86 0.62 10.02
C ARG A 151 13.84 1.02 11.49
N ALA A 152 14.05 2.31 11.79
CA ALA A 152 13.97 2.80 13.16
C ALA A 152 12.58 2.52 13.75
N ALA A 153 11.51 2.85 13.03
CA ALA A 153 10.14 2.61 13.49
C ALA A 153 9.82 1.12 13.67
N LEU A 154 10.31 0.24 12.80
CA LEU A 154 10.21 -1.21 13.00
C LEU A 154 10.92 -1.68 14.27
N ASN A 155 12.05 -1.06 14.64
CA ASN A 155 12.78 -1.41 15.85
C ASN A 155 12.17 -0.82 17.12
N ASP A 156 11.53 0.35 17.03
CA ASP A 156 10.90 1.03 18.16
C ASP A 156 9.49 0.48 18.49
N SER A 157 8.90 -0.30 17.58
CA SER A 157 7.59 -0.91 17.78
C SER A 157 7.62 -2.04 18.82
N GLU A 158 6.81 -1.91 19.87
CA GLU A 158 6.63 -2.95 20.90
C GLU A 158 6.06 -4.24 20.29
N ALA A 159 5.09 -4.13 19.38
CA ALA A 159 4.50 -5.29 18.72
C ALA A 159 5.53 -6.07 17.88
N ILE A 160 6.42 -5.37 17.17
CA ILE A 160 7.52 -6.01 16.43
C ILE A 160 8.57 -6.60 17.38
N THR A 161 8.79 -5.97 18.53
CA THR A 161 9.65 -6.53 19.57
C THR A 161 9.11 -7.87 20.08
N ILE A 162 7.79 -7.96 20.32
CA ILE A 162 7.12 -9.22 20.69
C ILE A 162 7.25 -10.25 19.57
N LEU A 163 6.98 -9.88 18.31
CA LEU A 163 7.15 -10.77 17.16
C LEU A 163 8.57 -11.34 17.08
N LYS A 164 9.60 -10.52 17.31
CA LYS A 164 11.01 -10.96 17.34
C LYS A 164 11.31 -11.96 18.47
N GLN A 165 10.57 -11.95 19.57
CA GLN A 165 10.66 -12.99 20.60
C GLN A 165 10.16 -14.33 20.06
N TYR A 166 9.07 -14.34 19.29
CA TYR A 166 8.55 -15.55 18.62
C TYR A 166 9.49 -16.04 17.51
N VAL A 167 10.12 -15.13 16.75
CA VAL A 167 11.21 -15.46 15.82
C VAL A 167 12.32 -16.24 16.53
N THR A 168 12.72 -15.79 17.70
CA THR A 168 13.79 -16.44 18.47
C THR A 168 13.35 -17.76 19.10
N ALA A 169 12.14 -17.81 19.67
CA ALA A 169 11.65 -18.97 20.43
C ALA A 169 11.14 -20.10 19.54
N PHE A 170 10.49 -19.76 18.42
CA PHE A 170 9.78 -20.71 17.57
C PHE A 170 10.33 -20.78 16.15
N GLY A 171 11.32 -19.95 15.77
CA GLY A 171 11.93 -19.97 14.44
C GLY A 171 11.08 -19.33 13.35
N ILE A 172 10.16 -18.43 13.72
CA ILE A 172 9.37 -17.63 12.76
C ILE A 172 10.32 -16.86 11.83
N GLY A 173 10.02 -16.82 10.54
CA GLY A 173 10.78 -16.02 9.58
C GLY A 173 10.48 -14.54 9.76
N TYR A 174 11.51 -13.73 10.00
CA TYR A 174 11.43 -12.27 9.96
C TYR A 174 12.69 -11.69 9.32
N LYS A 175 12.51 -11.01 8.18
CA LYS A 175 13.61 -10.42 7.42
C LYS A 175 13.25 -8.99 7.01
N VAL A 176 14.20 -8.06 7.14
CA VAL A 176 14.02 -6.66 6.71
C VAL A 176 15.16 -6.24 5.82
N GLU A 177 14.84 -5.92 4.58
CA GLU A 177 15.80 -5.52 3.54
C GLU A 177 15.52 -4.10 3.07
N ASN A 178 16.58 -3.37 2.71
CA ASN A 178 16.41 -2.10 2.03
C ASN A 178 16.18 -2.37 0.55
N ALA A 179 15.34 -1.56 -0.07
CA ALA A 179 15.12 -1.57 -1.50
C ALA A 179 15.40 -0.17 -2.04
N GLU A 180 16.21 -0.08 -3.09
CA GLU A 180 16.56 1.20 -3.70
C GLU A 180 15.47 1.69 -4.67
N ASP A 181 14.75 0.76 -5.29
CA ASP A 181 13.69 1.06 -6.25
C ASP A 181 12.54 0.05 -6.09
N LEU A 182 11.54 0.43 -5.29
CA LEU A 182 10.26 -0.25 -5.22
C LEU A 182 9.32 0.34 -6.26
N GLN A 183 8.52 -0.51 -6.90
CA GLN A 183 7.60 -0.13 -7.97
C GLN A 183 6.18 -0.56 -7.59
N PHE A 184 5.32 0.40 -7.29
CA PHE A 184 3.93 0.16 -6.91
C PHE A 184 3.03 0.59 -8.06
N PRO A 185 2.28 -0.32 -8.69
CA PRO A 185 1.44 0.01 -9.83
C PRO A 185 0.29 0.96 -9.43
N ALA A 186 -0.25 1.65 -10.43
CA ALA A 186 -1.49 2.40 -10.27
C ALA A 186 -2.61 1.46 -9.78
N THR A 187 -3.52 1.97 -8.96
CA THR A 187 -4.57 1.14 -8.35
C THR A 187 -5.85 1.94 -8.11
N ALA A 188 -6.99 1.28 -8.00
CA ALA A 188 -8.22 1.96 -7.64
C ALA A 188 -8.16 2.46 -6.19
N ALA A 189 -8.51 3.72 -5.97
CA ALA A 189 -8.60 4.34 -4.66
C ALA A 189 -9.72 3.72 -3.80
N LEU A 190 -10.72 3.10 -4.44
CA LEU A 190 -11.84 2.44 -3.79
C LEU A 190 -11.98 1.00 -4.29
N LEU A 191 -12.12 0.07 -3.36
CA LEU A 191 -12.38 -1.34 -3.64
C LEU A 191 -13.82 -1.59 -4.12
N GLN A 192 -14.74 -0.66 -3.86
CA GLN A 192 -16.14 -0.73 -4.26
C GLN A 192 -16.63 0.64 -4.71
N GLN A 193 -17.49 0.67 -5.73
CA GLN A 193 -18.13 1.91 -6.16
C GLN A 193 -19.09 2.45 -5.11
N LEU A 194 -19.08 3.76 -4.93
CA LEU A 194 -20.03 4.46 -4.08
C LEU A 194 -21.42 4.41 -4.73
N LYS A 195 -22.39 3.82 -4.03
CA LYS A 195 -23.78 3.70 -4.52
C LYS A 195 -24.68 4.87 -4.12
N TYR A 196 -24.38 5.48 -2.97
CA TYR A 196 -25.26 6.46 -2.32
C TYR A 196 -24.61 7.82 -2.09
N ALA A 197 -23.28 7.89 -2.17
CA ALA A 197 -22.55 9.15 -2.02
C ALA A 197 -22.31 9.77 -3.39
N THR A 198 -22.52 11.08 -3.50
CA THR A 198 -22.28 11.88 -4.71
C THR A 198 -21.52 13.14 -4.34
N VAL A 199 -20.72 13.67 -5.26
CA VAL A 199 -20.05 14.96 -5.08
C VAL A 199 -21.10 16.06 -5.05
N ASP A 200 -21.02 16.95 -4.07
CA ASP A 200 -21.83 18.17 -4.04
C ASP A 200 -21.22 19.20 -5.01
N THR A 201 -21.80 19.31 -6.19
CA THR A 201 -21.33 20.20 -7.27
C THR A 201 -21.82 21.64 -7.11
N SER A 202 -22.57 21.96 -6.05
CA SER A 202 -23.15 23.29 -5.86
C SER A 202 -22.15 24.38 -5.44
N LYS A 203 -20.92 24.01 -5.05
CA LYS A 203 -19.89 24.95 -4.57
C LYS A 203 -18.84 25.37 -5.60
N THR A 204 -18.83 24.76 -6.79
CA THR A 204 -17.79 25.03 -7.80
C THR A 204 -18.12 26.22 -8.71
N THR A 205 -19.30 26.83 -8.58
CA THR A 205 -19.76 27.91 -9.48
C THR A 205 -19.44 29.32 -9.02
N ASP A 206 -18.97 29.51 -7.78
CA ASP A 206 -18.76 30.86 -7.22
C ASP A 206 -17.41 31.51 -7.62
N GLU A 207 -16.45 30.75 -8.16
CA GLU A 207 -15.14 31.30 -8.55
C GLU A 207 -15.07 31.83 -10.00
N GLU A 208 -16.05 31.51 -10.86
CA GLU A 208 -16.04 31.92 -12.27
C GLU A 208 -16.76 33.25 -12.56
N GLN A 209 -17.40 33.89 -11.56
CA GLN A 209 -18.21 35.10 -11.77
C GLN A 209 -17.59 36.43 -11.30
N THR A 210 -16.33 36.47 -10.87
CA THR A 210 -15.72 37.76 -10.42
C THR A 210 -14.75 38.39 -11.43
N GLN A 211 -14.79 37.98 -12.70
CA GLN A 211 -14.10 38.70 -13.79
C GLN A 211 -15.10 39.12 -14.88
N GLN A 212 -15.90 40.16 -14.60
CA GLN A 212 -16.47 41.06 -15.61
C GLN A 212 -16.39 42.50 -15.12
#